data_AF-A0A495QB96-F1
#
_entry.id   AF-A0A495QB96-F1
#
_cell.length_a   1.000
_cell.length_b   1.000
_cell.length_c   1.000
_cell.angle_alpha   90.00
_cell.angle_beta   90.00
_cell.angle_gamma   90.00
#
_symmetry.space_group_name_H-M   'P 1'
#
loop_
_entity.id
_entity.type
_entity.pdbx_description
1 polymer ?
#
loop_
_entity_poly.entity_id
_entity_poly.type
_entity_poly.pdbx_seq_one_letter_code
_entity_poly.pdbx_strand_id
1 'polypeptide(L)'
;MTGGRLGAVRRFLTPGWIGLHVLALVLCGAFLGFGWWQFDRAQSGNDRSWAYTFEWPIFAIFVIVMWVKMIRDERAGTSPAPKVIEEPAEAEVKQEIIRRQEEEDPALAAYNRYLARLNSESGGRG
;
A
#
# COMPACT_ATOMS: atom_id res chain seq x y z
N MET A 1 26.69 35.20 -8.58
CA MET A 1 26.36 34.05 -7.71
C MET A 1 25.04 33.44 -8.15
N THR A 2 25.02 32.63 -9.21
CA THR A 2 23.75 32.06 -9.77
C THR A 2 23.91 30.67 -10.38
N GLY A 3 25.10 30.04 -10.28
CA GLY A 3 25.39 28.75 -10.93
C GLY A 3 24.86 27.50 -10.21
N GLY A 4 24.62 27.55 -8.90
CA GLY A 4 24.26 26.36 -8.11
C GLY A 4 22.81 25.87 -8.26
N ARG A 5 21.85 26.79 -8.48
CA ARG A 5 20.43 26.40 -8.60
C ARG A 5 20.14 25.61 -9.88
N LEU A 6 20.75 26.01 -11.00
CA LEU A 6 20.48 25.43 -12.32
C LEU A 6 20.93 23.96 -12.44
N GLY A 7 22.03 23.58 -11.77
CA GLY A 7 22.51 22.19 -11.73
C GLY A 7 21.60 21.26 -10.92
N ALA A 8 21.00 21.76 -9.83
CA ALA A 8 20.07 21.00 -9.02
C ALA A 8 18.75 20.74 -9.78
N VAL A 9 18.16 21.75 -10.44
CA VAL A 9 16.90 21.56 -11.19
C VAL A 9 17.09 20.58 -12.36
N ARG A 10 18.22 20.66 -13.07
CA ARG A 10 18.54 19.74 -14.18
C ARG A 10 18.66 18.28 -13.75
N ARG A 11 19.03 18.01 -12.50
CA ARG A 11 19.10 16.63 -11.96
C ARG A 11 17.71 16.06 -11.66
N PHE A 12 16.74 16.90 -11.25
CA PHE A 12 15.32 16.50 -11.09
C PHE A 12 14.57 16.36 -12.42
N LEU A 13 15.15 16.83 -13.52
CA LEU A 13 14.66 16.65 -14.90
C LEU A 13 15.37 15.51 -15.64
N THR A 14 16.13 14.66 -14.94
CA THR A 14 16.65 13.43 -15.55
C THR A 14 15.47 12.52 -15.95
N PRO A 15 15.54 11.79 -17.09
CA PRO A 15 14.43 10.99 -17.60
C PRO A 15 13.85 10.02 -16.57
N GLY A 16 14.71 9.44 -15.71
CA GLY A 16 14.29 8.54 -14.63
C GLY A 16 13.46 9.22 -13.54
N TRP A 17 13.75 10.48 -13.23
CA TRP A 17 12.99 11.25 -12.23
C TRP A 17 11.62 11.68 -12.75
N ILE A 18 11.53 12.08 -14.02
CA ILE A 18 10.25 12.37 -14.67
C ILE A 18 9.34 11.13 -14.62
N GLY A 19 9.90 9.94 -14.89
CA GLY A 19 9.19 8.68 -14.72
C GLY A 19 8.63 8.47 -13.31
N LEU A 20 9.43 8.74 -12.27
CA LEU A 20 8.99 8.64 -10.88
C LEU A 20 7.88 9.65 -10.53
N HIS A 21 7.96 10.89 -11.03
CA HIS A 21 6.90 11.89 -10.86
C HIS A 21 5.59 11.43 -11.50
N VAL A 22 5.65 10.95 -12.74
CA VAL A 22 4.48 10.46 -13.47
C VAL A 22 3.88 9.25 -12.75
N LEU A 23 4.71 8.29 -12.33
CA LEU A 23 4.26 7.12 -11.60
C LEU A 23 3.55 7.49 -10.29
N ALA A 24 4.12 8.41 -9.51
CA ALA A 24 3.49 8.88 -8.27
C ALA A 24 2.13 9.55 -8.53
N LEU A 25 2.04 10.41 -9.55
CA LEU A 25 0.78 11.06 -9.93
C LEU A 25 -0.27 10.07 -10.40
N VAL A 26 0.12 9.08 -11.22
CA VAL A 26 -0.79 8.02 -11.69
C VAL A 26 -1.30 7.19 -10.53
N LEU A 27 -0.42 6.78 -9.60
CA LEU A 27 -0.82 6.01 -8.41
C LEU A 27 -1.77 6.80 -7.51
N CYS A 28 -1.46 8.07 -7.23
CA CYS A 28 -2.37 8.94 -6.46
C CYS A 28 -3.72 9.10 -7.15
N GLY A 29 -3.74 9.35 -8.47
CA GLY A 29 -4.97 9.47 -9.24
C GLY A 29 -5.79 8.17 -9.23
N ALA A 30 -5.15 7.02 -9.38
CA ALA A 30 -5.79 5.71 -9.32
C ALA A 30 -6.43 5.45 -7.95
N PHE A 31 -5.71 5.69 -6.85
CA PHE A 31 -6.25 5.50 -5.50
C PHE A 31 -7.40 6.45 -5.18
N LEU A 32 -7.30 7.72 -5.57
CA LEU A 32 -8.39 8.69 -5.37
C LEU A 32 -9.61 8.33 -6.24
N GLY A 33 -9.40 7.87 -7.48
CA GLY A 33 -10.47 7.38 -8.34
C GLY A 33 -11.17 6.14 -7.78
N PHE A 34 -10.42 5.19 -7.23
CA PHE A 34 -10.97 4.01 -6.53
C PHE A 34 -11.75 4.39 -5.27
N GLY A 35 -11.21 5.31 -4.47
CA GLY A 35 -11.91 5.85 -3.30
C GLY A 35 -13.22 6.56 -3.67
N TRP A 36 -13.20 7.35 -4.75
CA TRP A 36 -14.38 8.02 -5.27
C TRP A 36 -15.45 7.05 -5.77
N TRP A 37 -15.04 6.01 -6.49
CA TRP A 37 -15.96 4.97 -6.95
C TRP A 37 -16.57 4.18 -5.78
N GLN A 38 -15.80 3.92 -4.72
CA GLN A 38 -16.32 3.29 -3.51
C GLN A 38 -17.21 4.24 -2.69
N PHE A 39 -16.98 5.55 -2.73
CA PHE A 39 -17.85 6.55 -2.10
C PHE A 39 -19.24 6.59 -2.75
N ASP A 40 -19.29 6.52 -4.08
CA ASP A 40 -20.55 6.40 -4.84
C ASP A 40 -21.30 5.10 -4.45
N ARG A 41 -20.56 3.99 -4.31
CA ARG A 41 -21.11 2.71 -3.88
C ARG A 41 -21.51 2.66 -2.40
N ALA A 42 -20.82 3.36 -1.52
CA ALA A 42 -21.17 3.46 -0.10
C ALA A 42 -22.50 4.18 0.10
N GLN A 43 -22.75 5.25 -0.67
CA GLN A 43 -24.04 5.96 -0.66
C GLN A 43 -25.22 5.11 -1.13
N SER A 44 -24.96 4.04 -1.89
CA SER A 44 -25.98 3.07 -2.32
C SER A 44 -26.42 2.09 -1.22
N GLY A 45 -25.95 2.25 0.02
CA GLY A 45 -26.42 1.50 1.20
C GLY A 45 -25.52 0.34 1.62
N ASN A 46 -24.25 0.30 1.20
CA ASN A 46 -23.29 -0.72 1.62
C ASN A 46 -22.28 -0.13 2.62
N ASP A 47 -22.53 -0.34 3.91
CA ASP A 47 -21.74 0.26 4.99
C ASP A 47 -20.26 -0.15 4.96
N ARG A 48 -19.93 -1.31 4.37
CA ARG A 48 -18.55 -1.81 4.26
C ARG A 48 -17.69 -0.99 3.30
N SER A 49 -18.31 -0.30 2.34
CA SER A 49 -17.61 0.58 1.38
C SER A 49 -17.06 1.87 2.02
N TRP A 50 -17.51 2.24 3.23
CA TRP A 50 -16.98 3.40 3.95
C TRP A 50 -15.53 3.21 4.37
N ALA A 51 -15.16 2.03 4.88
CA ALA A 51 -13.79 1.73 5.28
C ALA A 51 -12.83 1.94 4.10
N TYR A 52 -13.17 1.39 2.94
CA TYR A 52 -12.39 1.51 1.72
C TYR A 52 -12.30 2.96 1.22
N THR A 53 -13.36 3.74 1.35
CA THR A 53 -13.37 5.16 0.94
C THR A 53 -12.29 5.98 1.65
N PHE A 54 -11.97 5.66 2.90
CA PHE A 54 -10.91 6.33 3.68
C PHE A 54 -9.55 5.62 3.56
N GLU A 55 -9.54 4.30 3.42
CA GLU A 55 -8.34 3.49 3.25
C GLU A 55 -7.56 3.87 1.97
N TRP A 56 -8.26 4.06 0.85
CA TRP A 56 -7.61 4.43 -0.42
C TRP A 56 -6.85 5.77 -0.36
N PRO A 57 -7.41 6.87 0.19
CA PRO A 57 -6.66 8.09 0.47
C PRO A 57 -5.45 7.89 1.41
N ILE A 58 -5.57 7.04 2.43
CA ILE A 58 -4.45 6.77 3.36
C ILE A 58 -3.28 6.12 2.61
N PHE A 59 -3.56 5.15 1.73
CA PHE A 59 -2.52 4.56 0.88
C PHE A 59 -1.92 5.58 -0.09
N ALA A 60 -2.72 6.48 -0.67
CA ALA A 60 -2.19 7.56 -1.50
C ALA A 60 -1.23 8.47 -0.71
N ILE A 61 -1.58 8.84 0.53
CA ILE A 61 -0.70 9.61 1.42
C ILE A 61 0.59 8.84 1.72
N PHE A 62 0.50 7.55 2.01
CA PHE A 62 1.66 6.71 2.27
C PHE A 62 2.63 6.70 1.08
N VAL A 63 2.13 6.55 -0.15
CA VAL A 63 2.94 6.62 -1.37
C VAL A 63 3.59 7.99 -1.53
N ILE A 64 2.88 9.08 -1.26
CA ILE A 64 3.44 10.44 -1.29
C ILE A 64 4.57 10.58 -0.25
N VAL A 65 4.39 10.08 0.97
CA VAL A 65 5.41 10.15 2.03
C VAL A 65 6.65 9.36 1.63
N MET A 66 6.50 8.13 1.13
CA MET A 66 7.61 7.31 0.63
C MET A 66 8.32 7.98 -0.54
N TRP A 67 7.55 8.55 -1.46
CA TRP A 67 8.10 9.30 -2.59
C TRP A 67 8.91 10.51 -2.11
N VAL A 68 8.36 11.36 -1.23
CA VAL A 68 9.08 12.51 -0.65
C VAL A 68 10.32 12.06 0.14
N LYS A 69 10.23 10.97 0.90
CA LYS A 69 11.37 10.41 1.63
C LYS A 69 12.47 9.95 0.67
N MET A 70 12.14 9.19 -0.35
CA MET A 70 13.09 8.75 -1.39
C MET A 70 13.79 9.96 -2.04
N ILE A 71 13.03 11.02 -2.35
CA ILE A 71 13.59 12.27 -2.89
C ILE A 71 14.57 12.92 -1.91
N ARG A 72 14.24 12.92 -0.62
CA ARG A 72 15.08 13.49 0.44
C ARG A 72 16.34 12.65 0.68
N ASP A 73 16.23 11.33 0.67
CA ASP A 73 17.35 10.40 0.87
C ASP A 73 18.37 10.52 -0.26
N GLU A 74 17.91 10.58 -1.52
CA GLU A 74 18.75 10.80 -2.70
C GLU A 74 19.45 12.17 -2.65
N ARG A 75 18.74 13.22 -2.21
CA ARG A 75 19.33 14.56 -1.99
C ARG A 75 20.37 14.58 -0.87
N ALA A 76 20.16 13.77 0.17
CA ALA A 76 21.05 13.67 1.32
C ALA A 76 22.26 12.76 1.08
N GLY A 77 22.35 12.08 -0.09
CA GLY A 77 23.40 11.10 -0.38
C GLY A 77 23.39 9.91 0.59
N THR A 78 22.27 9.68 1.28
CA THR A 78 22.14 8.64 2.29
C THR A 78 21.60 7.39 1.61
N SER A 79 22.47 6.41 1.40
CA SER A 79 22.03 5.05 1.04
C SER A 79 21.46 4.42 2.32
N PRO A 80 20.15 4.16 2.43
CA PRO A 80 19.60 3.56 3.63
C PRO A 80 20.09 2.12 3.69
N ALA A 81 20.77 1.74 4.78
CA ALA A 81 20.90 0.33 5.12
C ALA A 81 19.47 -0.25 5.26
N PRO A 82 19.16 -1.43 4.68
CA PRO A 82 17.84 -2.04 4.82
C PRO A 82 17.49 -2.13 6.29
N LYS A 83 16.56 -1.30 6.77
CA LYS A 83 15.93 -1.53 8.06
C LYS A 83 15.00 -2.70 7.83
N VAL A 84 15.40 -3.86 8.38
CA VAL A 84 14.52 -5.01 8.56
C VAL A 84 13.29 -4.47 9.29
N ILE A 85 12.18 -4.36 8.57
CA ILE A 85 10.89 -4.06 9.18
C ILE A 85 10.59 -5.33 9.97
N GLU A 86 10.58 -5.25 11.30
CA GLU A 86 10.19 -6.40 12.10
C GLU A 86 8.75 -6.78 11.71
N GLU A 87 8.58 -8.07 11.46
CA GLU A 87 7.41 -8.75 10.91
C GLU A 87 6.17 -8.88 11.84
N PRO A 88 6.19 -8.61 13.16
CA PRO A 88 5.07 -9.00 14.02
C PRO A 88 3.79 -8.18 13.76
N ALA A 89 3.93 -6.92 13.34
CA ALA A 89 2.79 -6.05 13.11
C ALA A 89 1.92 -6.49 11.91
N GLU A 90 2.52 -7.06 10.87
CA GLU A 90 1.78 -7.47 9.67
C GLU A 90 1.04 -8.79 9.88
N ALA A 91 1.66 -9.73 10.61
CA ALA A 91 1.03 -10.99 10.97
C ALA A 91 -0.19 -10.78 11.89
N GLU A 92 -0.08 -9.93 12.91
CA GLU A 92 -1.18 -9.62 13.83
C GLU A 92 -2.36 -8.95 13.12
N VAL A 93 -2.09 -7.97 12.24
CA VAL A 93 -3.14 -7.30 11.46
C VAL A 93 -3.84 -8.28 10.52
N LYS A 94 -3.10 -9.19 9.89
CA LYS A 94 -3.68 -10.21 9.00
C LYS A 94 -4.57 -11.19 9.77
N GLN A 95 -4.14 -11.64 10.94
CA GLN A 95 -4.94 -12.54 11.80
C GLN A 95 -6.22 -11.85 12.29
N GLU A 96 -6.13 -10.58 12.69
CA GLU A 96 -7.28 -9.78 13.13
C GLU A 96 -8.33 -9.62 12.02
N ILE A 97 -7.89 -9.37 10.79
CA ILE A 97 -8.78 -9.23 9.63
C ILE A 97 -9.48 -10.56 9.31
N ILE A 98 -8.75 -11.68 9.30
CA ILE A 98 -9.32 -13.01 9.05
C ILE A 98 -10.37 -13.34 10.11
N ARG A 99 -10.07 -13.09 11.39
CA ARG A 99 -11.02 -13.33 12.49
C ARG A 99 -12.32 -12.56 12.29
N ARG A 100 -12.25 -11.26 12.00
CA ARG A 100 -13.44 -10.42 11.76
C ARG A 100 -14.26 -10.92 10.57
N GLN A 101 -13.59 -11.35 9.49
CA GLN A 101 -14.27 -11.89 8.33
C GLN A 101 -14.95 -13.23 8.61
N GLU A 102 -14.34 -14.10 9.42
CA GLU A 102 -14.95 -15.36 9.87
C GLU A 102 -16.13 -15.17 10.83
N GLU A 103 -16.09 -14.15 11.69
CA GLU A 103 -17.20 -13.78 12.57
C GLU A 103 -18.41 -13.26 11.78
N GLU A 104 -18.14 -12.48 10.73
CA GLU A 104 -19.18 -11.93 9.88
C GLU A 104 -19.73 -12.93 8.85
N ASP A 105 -18.93 -13.92 8.43
CA ASP A 105 -19.33 -14.96 7.48
C ASP A 105 -18.92 -16.39 7.93
N PRO A 106 -19.86 -17.20 8.42
CA PRO A 106 -19.57 -18.56 8.89
C PRO A 106 -19.14 -19.52 7.77
N ALA A 107 -19.39 -19.19 6.49
CA ALA A 107 -18.92 -20.00 5.36
C ALA A 107 -17.40 -19.86 5.15
N LEU A 108 -16.86 -18.65 5.36
CA LEU A 108 -15.42 -18.38 5.31
C LEU A 108 -14.65 -19.22 6.35
N ALA A 109 -15.17 -19.33 7.58
CA ALA A 109 -14.59 -20.17 8.62
C ALA A 109 -14.54 -21.67 8.23
N ALA A 110 -15.58 -22.17 7.56
CA ALA A 110 -15.60 -23.54 7.05
C ALA A 110 -14.54 -23.76 5.95
N TYR A 111 -14.37 -22.78 5.06
CA TYR A 111 -13.37 -22.83 4.00
C TYR A 111 -11.92 -22.76 4.54
N ASN A 112 -11.65 -21.91 5.52
CA ASN A 112 -10.32 -21.82 6.14
C ASN A 112 -9.94 -23.12 6.87
N ARG A 113 -10.88 -23.79 7.54
CA ARG A 113 -10.67 -25.14 8.08
C ARG A 113 -10.37 -26.18 7.01
N TYR A 114 -11.04 -26.09 5.86
CA TYR A 114 -10.78 -26.97 4.72
C TYR A 114 -9.37 -26.75 4.14
N LEU A 115 -8.94 -25.50 3.96
CA LEU A 115 -7.58 -25.18 3.52
C LEU A 115 -6.52 -25.66 4.53
N ALA A 116 -6.77 -25.49 5.83
CA ALA A 116 -5.87 -25.98 6.87
C ALA A 116 -5.69 -27.51 6.80
N ARG A 117 -6.78 -28.23 6.55
CA ARG A 117 -6.75 -29.67 6.33
C ARG A 117 -5.89 -30.04 5.11
N LEU A 118 -6.11 -29.40 3.96
CA LEU A 118 -5.32 -29.68 2.75
C LEU A 118 -3.83 -29.36 2.93
N ASN A 119 -3.50 -28.28 3.64
CA ASN A 119 -2.11 -27.93 3.93
C ASN A 119 -1.44 -29.01 4.80
N SER A 120 -2.16 -29.54 5.80
CA SER A 120 -1.66 -30.64 6.64
C SER A 120 -1.50 -31.96 5.88
N GLU A 121 -2.37 -32.24 4.90
CA GLU A 121 -2.30 -33.42 4.04
C GLU A 121 -1.17 -33.32 2.99
N SER A 122 -0.86 -32.10 2.52
CA SER A 122 0.22 -31.82 1.56
C SER A 122 1.60 -31.78 2.22
N GLY A 123 1.70 -31.31 3.47
CA GLY A 123 2.97 -31.23 4.21
C GLY A 123 3.56 -32.58 4.65
N GLY A 124 2.76 -33.66 4.63
CA GLY A 124 3.20 -35.02 4.98
C GLY A 124 3.69 -35.87 3.79
N ARG A 125 3.77 -35.32 2.58
CA ARG A 125 4.16 -36.02 1.34
C ARG A 125 5.50 -35.52 0.74
N GLY A 126 6.36 -34.93 1.57
CA GLY A 126 7.74 -34.58 1.24
C GLY A 126 8.73 -35.62 1.72
#